data_AF-A0A9W7ZEY8-F1
#
_entry.id   AF-A0A9W7ZEY8-F1
#
_cell.length_a   1.000
_cell.length_b   1.000
_cell.length_c   1.000
_cell.angle_alpha   90.00
_cell.angle_beta   90.00
_cell.angle_gamma   90.00
#
_symmetry.space_group_name_H-M   'P 1'
#
loop_
_entity.id
_entity.type
_entity.pdbx_description
1 polymer ?
#
loop_
_entity_poly.entity_id
_entity_poly.type
_entity_poly.pdbx_seq_one_letter_code
_entity_poly.pdbx_strand_id
1 'polypeptide(L)'
;MLAARSFSHSALAKDSQPFIVPKMQFEKPLVKPEEKRPNVMKVIEREALARADVDGRAKLFIRRAPPKERLCAGDVVFVETINSTSDPSATTTFSGVCIAIYRRGIDTSFILRNIVNKVGVEMRFMAYSPLVKRIEIMQKTTRVRRAKLFYLRENPGRTFQLKALKKMSKSASSTAKSN
;
A
#
# COMPACT_ATOMS: atom_id res chain seq x y z
N MET A 1 67.81 47.62 -73.13
CA MET A 1 66.97 48.13 -72.03
C MET A 1 65.67 47.33 -72.02
N LEU A 2 65.53 46.38 -71.07
CA LEU A 2 64.37 45.49 -70.96
C LEU A 2 63.19 46.23 -70.32
N ALA A 3 62.03 46.22 -70.98
CA ALA A 3 60.77 46.68 -70.41
C ALA A 3 60.16 45.56 -69.54
N ALA A 4 60.09 45.79 -68.23
CA ALA A 4 59.44 44.88 -67.30
C ALA A 4 57.92 44.87 -67.56
N ARG A 5 57.38 43.73 -68.02
CA ARG A 5 55.94 43.46 -68.03
C ARG A 5 55.47 43.29 -66.59
N SER A 6 54.76 44.27 -66.06
CA SER A 6 54.07 44.16 -64.77
C SER A 6 52.88 43.21 -64.92
N PHE A 7 53.07 41.94 -64.57
CA PHE A 7 51.98 41.01 -64.41
C PHE A 7 51.16 41.38 -63.17
N SER A 8 49.99 41.98 -63.38
CA SER A 8 49.00 42.20 -62.33
C SER A 8 48.53 40.85 -61.79
N HIS A 9 48.98 40.46 -60.59
CA HIS A 9 48.48 39.31 -59.83
C HIS A 9 47.09 39.59 -59.23
N SER A 10 46.18 40.22 -59.99
CA SER A 10 44.90 40.70 -59.46
C SER A 10 43.69 40.16 -60.23
N ALA A 11 43.80 38.96 -60.79
CA ALA A 11 42.68 38.29 -61.42
C ALA A 11 42.81 36.79 -61.15
N LEU A 12 42.25 36.33 -60.02
CA LEU A 12 41.75 34.96 -59.75
C LEU A 12 41.56 34.78 -58.24
N ALA A 13 40.44 35.29 -57.71
CA ALA A 13 39.73 34.84 -56.50
C ALA A 13 38.83 35.99 -56.00
N LYS A 14 37.84 36.41 -56.80
CA LYS A 14 36.83 37.37 -56.31
C LYS A 14 35.48 36.77 -55.97
N ASP A 15 35.22 35.51 -56.32
CA ASP A 15 33.90 34.90 -56.11
C ASP A 15 33.98 33.62 -55.27
N SER A 16 34.67 33.63 -54.12
CA SER A 16 34.39 32.65 -53.07
C SER A 16 33.32 33.23 -52.15
N GLN A 17 32.05 32.88 -52.39
CA GLN A 17 30.97 33.23 -51.47
C GLN A 17 31.35 32.70 -50.08
N PRO A 18 31.34 33.53 -49.01
CA PRO A 18 31.66 33.03 -47.69
C PRO A 18 30.63 31.96 -47.32
N PHE A 19 31.10 30.78 -46.93
CA PHE A 19 30.23 29.73 -46.42
C PHE A 19 29.60 30.23 -45.11
N ILE A 20 28.36 30.70 -45.20
CA ILE A 20 27.60 31.17 -44.04
C ILE A 20 27.20 29.93 -43.25
N VAL A 21 27.91 29.68 -42.14
CA VAL A 21 27.48 28.67 -41.18
C VAL A 21 26.13 29.13 -40.64
N PRO A 22 25.02 28.40 -40.88
CA PRO A 22 23.74 28.79 -40.34
C PRO A 22 23.87 28.83 -38.83
N LYS A 23 23.58 29.98 -38.25
CA LYS A 23 23.66 30.18 -36.80
C LYS A 23 22.56 29.32 -36.19
N MET A 24 22.95 28.15 -35.68
CA MET A 24 22.01 27.20 -35.09
C MET A 24 21.42 27.85 -33.84
N GLN A 25 20.19 28.35 -33.97
CA GLN A 25 19.48 28.97 -32.86
C GLN A 25 18.92 27.83 -32.01
N PHE A 26 19.68 27.42 -31.00
CA PHE A 26 19.13 26.56 -29.96
C PHE A 26 18.10 27.40 -29.20
N GLU A 27 16.82 27.12 -29.44
CA GLU A 27 15.76 27.67 -28.62
C GLU A 27 16.03 27.30 -27.16
N LYS A 28 15.84 28.27 -26.27
CA LYS A 28 15.98 27.99 -24.84
C LYS A 28 14.99 26.88 -24.50
N PRO A 29 15.41 25.84 -23.77
CA PRO A 29 14.52 24.75 -23.42
C PRO A 29 13.31 25.33 -22.70
N LEU A 30 12.13 24.77 -23.00
CA LEU A 30 10.89 25.17 -22.34
C LEU A 30 11.10 25.16 -20.83
N VAL A 31 10.71 26.26 -20.17
CA VAL A 31 10.76 26.35 -18.71
C VAL A 31 9.89 25.22 -18.18
N LYS A 32 10.48 24.36 -17.34
CA LYS A 32 9.74 23.29 -16.68
C LYS A 32 8.55 23.92 -15.95
N PRO A 33 7.33 23.41 -16.12
CA PRO A 33 6.16 23.95 -15.43
C PRO A 33 6.44 24.11 -13.93
N GLU A 34 6.14 25.27 -13.37
CA GLU A 34 6.37 25.57 -11.95
C GLU A 34 5.55 24.65 -11.03
N GLU A 35 4.41 24.16 -11.54
CA GLU A 35 3.52 23.26 -10.82
C GLU A 35 4.19 21.92 -10.53
N LYS A 36 4.44 21.68 -9.25
CA LYS A 36 4.83 20.37 -8.74
C LYS A 36 3.67 19.40 -8.92
N ARG A 37 3.61 18.73 -10.07
CA ARG A 37 2.70 17.60 -10.28
C ARG A 37 2.94 16.57 -9.17
N PRO A 38 1.88 16.06 -8.52
CA PRO A 38 2.06 15.01 -7.54
C PRO A 38 2.68 13.78 -8.22
N ASN A 39 3.52 13.05 -7.49
CA ASN A 39 4.09 11.80 -7.99
C ASN A 39 2.95 10.88 -8.45
N VAL A 40 2.99 10.48 -9.72
CA VAL A 40 1.94 9.68 -10.37
C VAL A 40 1.61 8.43 -9.54
N MET A 41 2.64 7.73 -9.05
CA MET A 41 2.46 6.55 -8.18
C MET A 41 1.63 6.84 -6.93
N LYS A 42 1.82 8.00 -6.27
CA LYS A 42 1.05 8.36 -5.07
C LYS A 42 -0.42 8.66 -5.39
N VAL A 43 -0.69 9.20 -6.59
CA VAL A 43 -2.05 9.45 -7.06
C VAL A 43 -2.75 8.13 -7.33
N ILE A 44 -2.09 7.23 -8.06
CA ILE A 44 -2.59 5.89 -8.38
C ILE A 44 -2.84 5.09 -7.09
N GLU A 45 -1.89 5.08 -6.15
CA GLU A 45 -2.06 4.38 -4.87
C GLU A 45 -3.26 4.92 -4.08
N ARG A 46 -3.42 6.25 -4.02
CA ARG A 46 -4.56 6.88 -3.32
C ARG A 46 -5.88 6.49 -3.98
N GLU A 47 -5.94 6.56 -5.30
CA GLU A 47 -7.13 6.22 -6.07
C GLU A 47 -7.49 4.74 -5.95
N ALA A 48 -6.52 3.85 -6.09
CA ALA A 48 -6.72 2.42 -5.93
C ALA A 48 -7.19 2.07 -4.50
N LEU A 49 -6.62 2.72 -3.48
CA LEU A 49 -7.05 2.54 -2.09
C LEU A 49 -8.46 3.07 -1.84
N ALA A 50 -8.82 4.22 -2.43
CA ALA A 50 -10.18 4.76 -2.35
C ALA A 50 -11.22 3.85 -3.02
N ARG A 51 -10.87 3.20 -4.14
CA ARG A 51 -11.74 2.22 -4.81
C ARG A 51 -11.90 0.93 -4.01
N ALA A 52 -10.83 0.47 -3.37
CA ALA A 52 -10.84 -0.80 -2.63
C ALA A 52 -11.43 -0.67 -1.21
N ASP A 53 -11.38 0.51 -0.61
CA ASP A 53 -11.88 0.77 0.75
C ASP A 53 -13.37 1.10 0.79
N VAL A 54 -14.22 0.09 0.60
CA VAL A 54 -15.69 0.26 0.61
C VAL A 54 -16.23 0.58 2.03
N ASP A 55 -15.66 -0.04 3.06
CA ASP A 55 -16.17 0.07 4.44
C ASP A 55 -15.52 1.18 5.28
N GLY A 56 -14.55 1.91 4.72
CA GLY A 56 -13.70 2.84 5.48
C GLY A 56 -12.75 2.13 6.45
N ARG A 57 -12.44 0.85 6.21
CA ARG A 57 -11.51 0.02 6.99
C ARG A 57 -10.07 0.54 6.94
N ALA A 58 -9.71 1.43 6.01
CA ALA A 58 -8.38 2.04 5.99
C ALA A 58 -8.01 2.73 7.30
N LYS A 59 -9.00 3.29 8.02
CA LYS A 59 -8.81 3.93 9.34
C LYS A 59 -8.07 3.02 10.33
N LEU A 60 -8.34 1.71 10.29
CA LEU A 60 -7.68 0.71 11.13
C LEU A 60 -6.17 0.61 10.85
N PHE A 61 -5.74 0.92 9.63
CA PHE A 61 -4.36 0.75 9.18
C PHE A 61 -3.61 2.07 9.00
N ILE A 62 -4.15 3.19 9.51
CA ILE A 62 -3.42 4.46 9.59
C ILE A 62 -2.40 4.40 10.73
N ARG A 63 -1.12 4.72 10.45
CA ARG A 63 -0.05 4.65 11.46
C ARG A 63 -0.16 5.75 12.51
N ARG A 64 -0.62 6.94 12.10
CA ARG A 64 -0.74 8.15 12.93
C ARG A 64 -2.02 8.20 13.77
N ALA A 65 -3.00 7.35 13.49
CA ALA A 65 -4.25 7.29 14.24
C ALA A 65 -4.00 6.87 15.71
N PRO A 66 -4.85 7.29 16.64
CA PRO A 66 -4.70 6.92 18.05
C PRO A 66 -4.77 5.40 18.22
N PRO A 67 -3.97 4.79 19.13
CA PRO A 67 -3.94 3.33 19.34
C PRO A 67 -5.30 2.68 19.65
N LYS A 68 -6.22 3.46 20.21
CA LYS A 68 -7.59 3.02 20.53
C LYS A 68 -8.41 2.72 19.27
N GLU A 69 -8.17 3.43 18.17
CA GLU A 69 -8.93 3.30 16.93
C GLU A 69 -8.23 2.42 15.89
N ARG A 70 -6.90 2.50 15.80
CA ARG A 70 -6.14 1.71 14.82
C ARG A 70 -5.85 0.30 15.29
N LEU A 71 -5.71 -0.64 14.35
CA LEU A 71 -5.24 -1.98 14.64
C LEU A 71 -3.77 -1.98 15.10
N CYS A 72 -3.52 -2.64 16.24
CA CYS A 72 -2.20 -2.80 16.83
C CYS A 72 -1.80 -4.28 16.91
N ALA A 73 -0.49 -4.54 16.94
CA ALA A 73 0.00 -5.89 17.20
C ALA A 73 -0.37 -6.29 18.64
N GLY A 74 -0.88 -7.51 18.80
CA GLY A 74 -1.42 -8.05 20.04
C GLY A 74 -2.94 -7.92 20.17
N ASP A 75 -3.60 -7.11 19.32
CA ASP A 75 -5.06 -7.02 19.31
C ASP A 75 -5.66 -8.35 18.86
N VAL A 76 -6.82 -8.73 19.42
CA VAL A 76 -7.60 -9.88 18.97
C VAL A 76 -8.59 -9.40 17.92
N VAL A 77 -8.49 -9.98 16.73
CA VAL A 77 -9.26 -9.58 15.55
C VAL A 77 -10.14 -10.73 15.12
N PHE A 78 -11.37 -10.40 14.71
CA PHE A 78 -12.28 -11.27 14.01
C PHE A 78 -12.33 -10.84 12.54
N VAL A 79 -12.19 -11.79 11.64
CA VAL A 79 -12.23 -11.58 10.20
C VAL A 79 -13.24 -12.52 9.58
N GLU A 80 -14.14 -11.97 8.77
CA GLU A 80 -15.08 -12.70 7.94
C GLU A 80 -14.62 -12.61 6.48
N THR A 81 -14.44 -13.76 5.84
CA THR A 81 -13.99 -13.87 4.45
C THR A 81 -15.03 -14.64 3.64
N ILE A 82 -15.23 -14.25 2.39
CA ILE A 82 -16.08 -14.93 1.44
C ILE A 82 -15.33 -16.15 0.89
N ASN A 83 -15.97 -17.32 0.87
CA ASN A 83 -15.34 -18.57 0.44
C ASN A 83 -15.36 -18.74 -1.08
N SER A 84 -16.51 -18.48 -1.68
CA SER A 84 -16.77 -18.69 -3.09
C SER A 84 -17.28 -17.39 -3.72
N THR A 85 -16.81 -17.11 -4.94
CA THR A 85 -17.28 -15.96 -5.71
C THR A 85 -18.73 -16.14 -6.18
N SER A 86 -19.20 -17.39 -6.31
CA SER A 86 -20.58 -17.72 -6.71
C SER A 86 -21.61 -17.37 -5.64
N ASP A 87 -21.29 -17.68 -4.37
CA ASP A 87 -22.22 -17.60 -3.26
C ASP A 87 -21.65 -16.68 -2.18
N PRO A 88 -21.86 -15.35 -2.30
CA PRO A 88 -21.31 -14.37 -1.35
C PRO A 88 -21.83 -14.54 0.08
N SER A 89 -22.90 -15.33 0.27
CA SER A 89 -23.42 -15.72 1.59
C SER A 89 -22.55 -16.77 2.29
N ALA A 90 -21.79 -17.58 1.55
CA ALA A 90 -20.91 -18.59 2.10
C ALA A 90 -19.62 -17.93 2.64
N THR A 91 -19.57 -17.76 3.95
CA THR A 91 -18.46 -17.06 4.62
C THR A 91 -17.73 -17.97 5.61
N THR A 92 -16.41 -17.82 5.67
CA THR A 92 -15.56 -18.41 6.71
C THR A 92 -15.10 -17.33 7.66
N THR A 93 -15.09 -17.67 8.94
CA THR A 93 -14.66 -16.76 9.99
C THR A 93 -13.35 -17.25 10.59
N PHE A 94 -12.46 -16.29 10.85
CA PHE A 94 -11.22 -16.55 11.57
C PHE A 94 -11.05 -15.50 12.66
N SER A 95 -10.74 -15.97 13.87
CA SER A 95 -10.39 -15.09 14.97
C SER A 95 -9.04 -15.47 15.54
N GLY A 96 -8.24 -14.48 15.87
CA GLY A 96 -6.91 -14.69 16.42
C GLY A 96 -6.22 -13.41 16.85
N VAL A 97 -5.06 -13.58 17.47
CA VAL A 97 -4.20 -12.46 17.87
C VAL A 97 -3.45 -11.96 16.65
N CYS A 98 -3.48 -10.64 16.41
CA CYS A 98 -2.70 -10.00 15.38
C CYS A 98 -1.22 -9.96 15.77
N ILE A 99 -0.38 -10.74 15.12
CA ILE A 99 1.05 -10.82 15.46
C ILE A 99 1.89 -9.83 14.65
N ALA A 100 1.45 -9.46 13.45
CA ALA A 100 2.20 -8.55 12.59
C ALA A 100 1.26 -7.80 11.64
N ILE A 101 1.62 -6.55 11.36
CA ILE A 101 0.93 -5.69 10.38
C ILE A 101 1.99 -5.16 9.40
N TYR A 102 1.75 -5.37 8.11
CA TYR A 102 2.54 -4.88 6.99
C TYR A 102 1.77 -3.76 6.31
N ARG A 103 2.32 -2.55 6.30
CA ARG A 103 1.66 -1.36 5.73
C ARG A 103 2.37 -1.01 4.42
N ARG A 104 1.74 -1.31 3.29
CA ARG A 104 2.28 -1.18 1.92
C ARG A 104 1.25 -0.60 0.96
N GLY A 105 0.58 0.49 1.36
CA GLY A 105 -0.50 1.09 0.55
C GLY A 105 -1.65 0.09 0.38
N ILE A 106 -1.97 -0.24 -0.88
CA ILE A 106 -3.02 -1.20 -1.22
C ILE A 106 -2.69 -2.64 -0.80
N ASP A 107 -1.41 -3.01 -0.72
CA ASP A 107 -0.96 -4.35 -0.30
C ASP A 107 -0.81 -4.47 1.23
N THR A 108 -1.51 -3.61 1.96
CA THR A 108 -1.50 -3.65 3.42
C THR A 108 -2.12 -4.96 3.89
N SER A 109 -1.39 -5.69 4.73
CA SER A 109 -1.76 -7.01 5.20
C SER A 109 -1.44 -7.19 6.67
N PHE A 110 -2.11 -8.15 7.30
CA PHE A 110 -1.87 -8.48 8.70
C PHE A 110 -1.94 -9.99 8.90
N ILE A 111 -1.24 -10.48 9.92
CA ILE A 111 -1.16 -11.90 10.24
C ILE A 111 -1.86 -12.12 11.57
N LEU A 112 -2.82 -13.03 11.55
CA LEU A 112 -3.53 -13.51 12.73
C LEU A 112 -3.02 -14.89 13.11
N ARG A 113 -2.90 -15.14 14.41
CA ARG A 113 -2.52 -16.44 14.98
C ARG A 113 -3.59 -16.91 15.96
N ASN A 114 -3.96 -18.18 15.86
CA ASN A 114 -4.83 -18.85 16.81
C ASN A 114 -4.33 -20.29 17.05
N ILE A 115 -4.68 -20.88 18.18
CA ILE A 115 -4.47 -22.30 18.46
C ILE A 115 -5.83 -22.97 18.40
N VAL A 116 -6.07 -23.72 17.32
CA VAL A 116 -7.32 -24.44 17.10
C VAL A 116 -7.03 -25.92 17.30
N ASN A 117 -7.79 -26.57 18.18
CA ASN A 117 -7.64 -28.01 18.45
C ASN A 117 -6.19 -28.44 18.75
N LYS A 118 -5.49 -27.65 19.58
CA LYS A 118 -4.07 -27.84 19.95
C LYS A 118 -3.06 -27.69 18.81
N VAL A 119 -3.49 -27.25 17.62
CA VAL A 119 -2.63 -26.95 16.47
C VAL A 119 -2.54 -25.44 16.27
N GLY A 120 -1.33 -24.91 16.10
CA GLY A 120 -1.12 -23.49 15.83
C GLY A 120 -1.43 -23.16 14.37
N VAL A 121 -2.44 -22.32 14.15
CA VAL A 121 -2.86 -21.86 12.80
C VAL A 121 -2.53 -20.38 12.66
N GLU A 122 -1.88 -20.03 11.56
CA GLU A 122 -1.61 -18.65 11.19
C GLU A 122 -2.24 -18.35 9.82
N MET A 123 -2.94 -17.23 9.72
CA MET A 123 -3.54 -16.77 8.47
C MET A 123 -3.15 -15.32 8.21
N ARG A 124 -2.74 -15.04 6.97
CA ARG A 124 -2.46 -13.68 6.49
C ARG A 124 -3.65 -13.17 5.70
N PHE A 125 -4.14 -12.00 6.04
CA PHE A 125 -5.23 -11.33 5.32
C PHE A 125 -4.72 -10.06 4.65
N MET A 126 -5.16 -9.83 3.42
CA MET A 126 -5.02 -8.56 2.72
C MET A 126 -6.16 -7.64 3.15
N ALA A 127 -5.86 -6.48 3.71
CA ALA A 127 -6.86 -5.58 4.30
C ALA A 127 -7.91 -5.12 3.28
N TYR A 128 -7.48 -4.87 2.05
CA TYR A 128 -8.29 -4.29 0.97
C TYR A 128 -8.72 -5.33 -0.08
N SER A 129 -8.64 -6.63 0.23
CA SER A 129 -9.17 -7.65 -0.67
C SER A 129 -10.70 -7.64 -0.66
N PRO A 130 -11.36 -7.80 -1.82
CA PRO A 130 -12.81 -7.91 -1.91
C PRO A 130 -13.36 -9.16 -1.23
N LEU A 131 -12.51 -10.19 -1.05
CA LEU A 131 -12.89 -11.41 -0.33
C LEU A 131 -13.06 -11.17 1.16
N VAL A 132 -12.39 -10.15 1.72
CA VAL A 132 -12.55 -9.80 3.14
C VAL A 132 -13.79 -8.94 3.28
N LYS A 133 -14.80 -9.50 3.94
CA LYS A 133 -16.10 -8.87 4.14
C LYS A 133 -16.12 -7.96 5.36
N ARG A 134 -15.53 -8.41 6.47
CA ARG A 134 -15.58 -7.68 7.74
C ARG A 134 -14.33 -7.91 8.57
N ILE A 135 -13.82 -6.83 9.19
CA ILE A 135 -12.69 -6.86 10.12
C ILE A 135 -13.13 -6.16 11.40
N GLU A 136 -13.09 -6.88 12.51
CA GLU A 136 -13.47 -6.35 13.82
C GLU A 136 -12.40 -6.57 14.87
N ILE A 137 -12.19 -5.56 15.71
CA ILE A 137 -11.31 -5.69 16.88
C ILE A 137 -12.17 -6.14 18.06
N MET A 138 -12.05 -7.42 18.42
CA MET A 138 -12.80 -8.00 19.54
C MET A 138 -12.22 -7.59 20.89
N GLN A 139 -10.90 -7.56 20.99
CA GLN A 139 -10.20 -7.21 22.22
C GLN A 139 -8.97 -6.38 21.88
N LYS A 140 -8.88 -5.23 22.53
CA LYS A 140 -7.70 -4.38 22.49
C LYS A 140 -6.64 -4.91 23.44
N THR A 141 -5.40 -4.86 22.97
CA THR A 141 -4.26 -5.30 23.76
C THR A 141 -3.69 -4.17 24.61
N THR A 142 -3.09 -4.51 25.74
CA THR A 142 -2.30 -3.58 26.55
C THR A 142 -0.95 -3.34 25.88
N ARG A 143 -0.33 -2.16 26.09
CA ARG A 143 0.93 -1.73 25.47
C ARG A 143 1.96 -2.86 25.28
N VAL A 144 2.13 -3.31 24.04
CA VAL A 144 3.22 -4.22 23.64
C VAL A 144 4.48 -3.44 23.30
N ARG A 145 5.65 -4.03 23.61
CA ARG A 145 6.96 -3.38 23.36
C ARG A 145 7.49 -3.62 21.94
N ARG A 146 7.05 -4.68 21.27
CA ARG A 146 7.53 -5.07 19.93
C ARG A 146 6.47 -4.78 18.86
N ALA A 147 6.91 -4.35 17.68
CA ALA A 147 6.03 -4.11 16.53
C ALA A 147 5.49 -5.41 15.89
N LYS A 148 6.23 -6.52 16.04
CA LYS A 148 5.83 -7.85 15.57
C LYS A 148 6.04 -8.86 16.70
N LEU A 149 5.05 -9.71 16.93
CA LEU A 149 4.98 -10.64 18.07
C LEU A 149 5.23 -12.09 17.65
N PHE A 150 6.21 -12.34 16.79
CA PHE A 150 6.52 -13.70 16.31
C PHE A 150 6.95 -14.65 17.43
N TYR A 151 7.43 -14.13 18.57
CA TYR A 151 7.76 -14.92 19.75
C TYR A 151 6.54 -15.65 20.36
N LEU A 152 5.31 -15.27 19.99
CA LEU A 152 4.07 -15.97 20.37
C LEU A 152 3.93 -17.34 19.68
N ARG A 153 4.81 -17.68 18.74
CA ARG A 153 4.91 -19.02 18.14
C ARG A 153 5.43 -20.05 19.12
N GLU A 154 6.54 -19.71 19.78
CA GLU A 154 7.24 -20.55 20.75
C GLU A 154 6.58 -20.51 22.14
N ASN A 155 5.92 -19.41 22.48
CA ASN A 155 5.32 -19.18 23.80
C ASN A 155 3.79 -19.11 23.75
N PRO A 156 3.07 -20.23 23.47
CA PRO A 156 1.62 -20.25 23.33
C PRO A 156 0.91 -19.87 24.64
N GLY A 157 1.52 -20.09 25.81
CA GLY A 157 0.92 -19.75 27.11
C GLY A 157 0.66 -18.26 27.33
N ARG A 158 1.34 -17.37 26.58
CA ARG A 158 1.08 -15.92 26.59
C ARG A 158 0.13 -15.47 25.47
N THR A 159 -0.28 -16.38 24.59
CA THR A 159 -1.32 -16.05 23.61
C THR A 159 -2.62 -15.84 24.37
N PHE A 160 -3.31 -14.74 24.05
CA PHE A 160 -4.62 -14.45 24.63
C PHE A 160 -5.55 -15.61 24.28
N GLN A 161 -5.76 -16.53 25.23
CA GLN A 161 -6.84 -17.50 25.12
C GLN A 161 -8.10 -16.68 24.85
N LEU A 162 -8.75 -16.92 23.71
CA LEU A 162 -9.94 -16.21 23.24
C LEU A 162 -11.12 -16.50 24.17
N LYS A 163 -11.08 -15.99 25.41
CA LYS A 163 -12.22 -15.98 26.32
C LYS A 163 -13.36 -15.12 25.75
N ALA A 164 -13.04 -14.19 24.83
CA ALA A 164 -13.98 -13.27 24.21
C ALA A 164 -14.96 -13.92 23.21
N LEU A 165 -14.57 -14.99 22.48
CA LEU A 165 -15.48 -15.62 21.49
C LEU A 165 -16.73 -16.23 22.11
N LYS A 166 -16.65 -16.70 23.37
CA LYS A 166 -17.81 -17.24 24.11
C LYS A 166 -18.93 -16.22 24.34
N LYS A 167 -18.66 -14.91 24.25
CA LYS A 167 -19.70 -13.88 24.41
C LYS A 167 -20.52 -13.66 23.14
N MET A 168 -19.92 -13.66 21.95
CA MET A 168 -20.64 -13.45 20.69
C MET A 168 -21.55 -14.63 20.31
N SER A 169 -21.13 -15.87 20.57
CA SER A 169 -21.99 -17.04 20.34
C SER A 169 -23.19 -17.08 21.30
N LYS A 170 -23.05 -16.54 22.51
CA LYS A 170 -24.17 -16.40 23.48
C LYS A 170 -25.19 -15.34 23.06
N SER A 171 -24.76 -14.20 22.52
CA SER A 171 -25.69 -13.14 22.09
C SER A 171 -26.45 -13.49 20.80
N ALA A 172 -25.79 -14.18 19.84
CA ALA A 172 -26.45 -14.62 18.62
C ALA A 172 -27.48 -15.74 18.85
N SER A 173 -27.26 -16.60 19.85
CA SER A 173 -28.19 -17.68 20.22
C SER A 173 -29.34 -17.24 21.14
N SER A 174 -29.20 -16.12 21.88
CA SER A 174 -30.30 -15.58 22.71
C SER A 174 -31.39 -14.88 21.89
N THR A 175 -31.03 -14.20 20.80
CA THR A 175 -31.99 -13.50 19.92
C THR A 175 -32.78 -14.47 19.03
N ALA A 176 -32.22 -15.65 18.72
CA ALA A 176 -32.90 -16.68 17.95
C ALA A 176 -33.91 -17.52 18.77
N LYS A 177 -33.97 -17.36 20.09
CA LYS A 177 -34.89 -18.09 20.99
C LYS A 177 -36.09 -17.26 21.48
N SER A 178 -36.18 -15.98 21.10
CA SER A 178 -37.20 -15.05 21.58
C SER A 178 -38.30 -14.73 20.57
N ASN A 179 -38.41 -15.48 19.47
CA ASN A 179 -39.48 -15.38 18.47
C ASN A 179 -40.16 -16.73 18.29
#